data_AF-A0A383VXH1-F1
#
_entry.id   AF-A0A383VXH1-F1
#
_cell.length_a   1.000
_cell.length_b   1.000
_cell.length_c   1.000
_cell.angle_alpha   90.00
_cell.angle_beta   90.00
_cell.angle_gamma   90.00
#
_symmetry.space_group_name_H-M   'P 1'
#
loop_
_entity.id
_entity.type
_entity.pdbx_description
1 polymer ?
#
loop_
_entity_poly.entity_id
_entity_poly.type
_entity_poly.pdbx_seq_one_letter_code
_entity_poly.pdbx_strand_id
1 'polypeptide(L)'
;MSVDAAVFDVLPYCCQQLGLQGLACLAASSRQLRTIGLGLLPKDGCMLLDALEAAAAAAAAAAAAATPPTQAAAAAAAAAAAAAAAAAAPPPEAGETPHAALASSSRAEKALQQCLQAVTWLLSHTPTAAAAAGVAERALQIPAVPLHCAKQLLAAGMTVTYAQLLHAAHSMVAGVEVWVQAQQELGLQTDVPEAAVTICCPSTCPRPAAVCKLLPADAVKPLMRAAVKQGADKCIEALWQLPAVQQLSCDAVQQLLQAAVQQGSPECVDQLCQLPAVRLLNTDAAQQLLQVAVQQGSAECVEYICWYADAAQQLSTDAVHQLLKTAVKAAEKGSCACVEQLCQLRAAQRLSADSVHQLLKAALEQGSTKCMKQLGRLPAAQQLSPVAVVQRFATAARSWLVPKRKTAEGAAGSPAA
;
A
#
# COMPACT_ATOMS: atom_id res chain seq x y z
N MET A 1 -7.34 -31.75 -55.27
CA MET A 1 -7.23 -31.42 -53.82
C MET A 1 -7.67 -29.98 -53.66
N SER A 2 -8.69 -29.70 -52.83
CA SER A 2 -9.20 -28.33 -52.68
C SER A 2 -8.13 -27.49 -51.99
N VAL A 3 -7.86 -26.30 -52.54
CA VAL A 3 -6.87 -25.35 -52.01
C VAL A 3 -7.17 -24.99 -50.55
N ASP A 4 -8.43 -25.12 -50.13
CA ASP A 4 -8.86 -24.91 -48.76
C ASP A 4 -8.15 -25.84 -47.76
N ALA A 5 -7.93 -27.13 -48.10
CA ALA A 5 -7.36 -28.12 -47.18
C ALA A 5 -5.94 -27.75 -46.69
N ALA A 6 -5.09 -27.23 -47.58
CA ALA A 6 -3.72 -26.88 -47.24
C ALA A 6 -3.61 -25.62 -46.36
N VAL A 7 -4.58 -24.70 -46.44
CA VAL A 7 -4.61 -23.50 -45.60
C VAL A 7 -4.92 -23.88 -44.15
N PHE A 8 -5.69 -24.95 -43.91
CA PHE A 8 -6.01 -25.43 -42.56
C PHE A 8 -4.82 -26.03 -41.82
N ASP A 9 -3.87 -26.67 -42.53
CA ASP A 9 -2.70 -27.28 -41.89
C ASP A 9 -1.68 -26.26 -41.38
N VAL A 10 -1.63 -25.07 -42.00
CA VAL A 10 -0.68 -24.00 -41.63
C VAL A 10 -1.25 -23.10 -40.51
N LEU A 11 -2.58 -23.07 -40.37
CA LEU A 11 -3.26 -22.16 -39.45
C LEU A 11 -2.85 -22.33 -37.98
N PRO A 12 -2.71 -23.55 -37.42
CA PRO A 12 -2.21 -23.74 -36.05
C PRO A 12 -0.79 -23.15 -35.84
N TYR A 13 0.07 -23.26 -36.84
CA TYR A 13 1.42 -22.71 -36.80
C TYR A 13 1.41 -21.17 -36.87
N CYS A 14 0.56 -20.62 -37.74
CA CYS A 14 0.31 -19.18 -37.78
C CYS A 14 -0.25 -18.65 -36.45
N CYS A 15 -1.16 -19.37 -35.80
CA CYS A 15 -1.67 -19.01 -34.47
C CYS A 15 -0.56 -18.93 -33.42
N GLN A 16 0.39 -19.86 -33.44
CA GLN A 16 1.56 -19.84 -32.56
C GLN A 16 2.49 -18.66 -32.83
N GLN A 17 2.73 -18.32 -34.10
CA GLN A 17 3.67 -17.24 -34.46
C GLN A 17 3.07 -15.84 -34.36
N LEU A 18 1.81 -15.68 -34.72
CA LEU A 18 1.12 -14.39 -34.75
C LEU A 18 0.66 -13.92 -33.36
N GLY A 19 0.61 -14.85 -32.40
CA GLY A 19 0.04 -14.64 -31.09
C GLY A 19 -1.45 -14.27 -31.14
N LEU A 20 -1.98 -13.88 -29.98
CA LEU A 20 -3.41 -13.61 -29.82
C LEU A 20 -3.87 -12.38 -30.63
N GLN A 21 -3.00 -11.39 -30.79
CA GLN A 21 -3.30 -10.16 -31.53
C GLN A 21 -3.42 -10.41 -33.03
N GLY A 22 -2.49 -11.17 -33.64
CA GLY A 22 -2.60 -11.49 -35.05
C GLY A 22 -3.76 -12.44 -35.35
N LEU A 23 -4.11 -13.31 -34.40
CA LEU A 23 -5.34 -14.11 -34.46
C LEU A 23 -6.61 -13.24 -34.45
N ALA A 24 -6.70 -12.27 -33.54
CA ALA A 24 -7.81 -11.34 -33.49
C ALA A 24 -7.93 -10.52 -34.79
N CYS A 25 -6.79 -10.05 -35.34
CA CYS A 25 -6.76 -9.37 -36.64
C CYS A 25 -7.21 -10.25 -37.80
N LEU A 26 -6.74 -11.50 -37.87
CA LEU A 26 -7.16 -12.46 -38.90
C LEU A 26 -8.65 -12.76 -38.81
N ALA A 27 -9.16 -12.98 -37.59
CA ALA A 27 -10.56 -13.26 -37.35
C ALA A 27 -11.47 -12.03 -37.54
N ALA A 28 -10.92 -10.82 -37.46
CA ALA A 28 -11.60 -9.59 -37.86
C ALA A 28 -11.70 -9.45 -39.39
N SER A 29 -10.70 -9.94 -40.14
CA SER A 29 -10.66 -9.78 -41.61
C SER A 29 -11.59 -10.71 -42.40
N SER A 30 -12.02 -11.86 -41.83
CA SER A 30 -12.88 -12.81 -42.55
C SER A 30 -13.78 -13.62 -41.62
N ARG A 31 -15.04 -13.84 -42.03
CA ARG A 31 -15.99 -14.70 -41.30
C ARG A 31 -15.54 -16.17 -41.27
N GLN A 32 -14.95 -16.68 -42.35
CA GLN A 32 -14.44 -18.06 -42.36
C GLN A 32 -13.26 -18.20 -41.40
N LEU A 33 -12.27 -17.30 -41.48
CA LEU A 33 -11.14 -17.29 -40.55
C LEU A 33 -11.58 -17.10 -39.11
N ARG A 34 -12.66 -16.35 -38.88
CA ARG A 34 -13.28 -16.26 -37.56
C ARG A 34 -13.76 -17.62 -37.06
N THR A 35 -14.61 -18.31 -37.82
CA THR A 35 -15.13 -19.62 -37.40
C THR A 35 -14.00 -20.62 -37.15
N ILE A 36 -12.97 -20.60 -38.00
CA ILE A 36 -11.82 -21.50 -37.91
C ILE A 36 -10.92 -21.14 -36.72
N GLY A 37 -10.58 -19.86 -36.56
CA GLY A 37 -9.78 -19.37 -35.45
C GLY A 37 -10.46 -19.62 -34.09
N LEU A 38 -11.79 -19.44 -34.01
CA LEU A 38 -12.57 -19.78 -32.83
C LEU A 38 -12.63 -21.30 -32.59
N GLY A 39 -12.62 -22.12 -33.64
CA GLY A 39 -12.54 -23.58 -33.54
C GLY A 39 -11.14 -24.11 -33.19
N LEU A 40 -10.09 -23.34 -33.48
CA LEU A 40 -8.69 -23.64 -33.18
C LEU A 40 -8.24 -23.15 -31.82
N LEU A 41 -8.99 -22.24 -31.19
CA LEU A 41 -8.79 -21.93 -29.78
C LEU A 41 -8.87 -23.26 -29.02
N PRO A 42 -7.77 -23.70 -28.38
CA PRO A 42 -7.75 -24.96 -27.68
C PRO A 42 -8.94 -25.00 -26.73
N LYS A 43 -9.63 -26.14 -26.64
CA LYS A 43 -10.66 -26.37 -25.60
C LYS A 43 -10.15 -26.01 -24.19
N ASP A 44 -8.83 -26.03 -24.02
CA ASP A 44 -8.14 -25.80 -22.76
C ASP A 44 -7.86 -24.32 -22.45
N GLY A 45 -8.12 -23.40 -23.40
CA GLY A 45 -7.98 -21.95 -23.16
C GLY A 45 -6.54 -21.43 -22.98
N CYS A 46 -5.52 -22.27 -23.15
CA CYS A 46 -4.11 -21.95 -22.83
C CYS A 46 -3.60 -20.65 -23.48
N MET A 47 -3.91 -20.41 -24.76
CA MET A 47 -3.47 -19.18 -25.44
C MET A 47 -4.07 -17.91 -24.81
N LEU A 48 -5.29 -18.02 -24.30
CA LEU A 48 -6.00 -16.96 -23.59
C LEU A 48 -5.34 -16.71 -22.23
N LEU A 49 -4.91 -17.80 -21.58
CA LEU A 49 -4.12 -17.74 -20.34
C LEU A 49 -2.75 -17.09 -20.57
N ASP A 50 -2.01 -17.48 -21.60
CA ASP A 50 -0.70 -16.90 -21.93
C ASP A 50 -0.81 -15.40 -22.21
N ALA A 51 -1.87 -14.97 -22.90
CA ALA A 51 -2.14 -13.55 -23.13
C ALA A 51 -2.54 -12.80 -21.84
N LEU A 52 -3.37 -13.41 -20.98
CA LEU A 52 -3.70 -12.84 -19.68
C LEU A 52 -2.45 -12.73 -18.79
N GLU A 53 -1.54 -13.70 -18.84
CA GLU A 53 -0.28 -13.67 -18.10
C GLU A 53 0.68 -12.60 -18.65
N ALA A 54 0.76 -12.45 -19.98
CA ALA A 54 1.49 -11.35 -20.61
C ALA A 54 0.90 -9.97 -20.23
N ALA A 55 -0.44 -9.86 -20.18
CA ALA A 55 -1.14 -8.68 -19.69
C ALA A 55 -0.82 -8.41 -18.21
N ALA A 56 -0.81 -9.45 -17.37
CA ALA A 56 -0.45 -9.36 -15.96
C ALA A 56 0.97 -8.83 -15.75
N ALA A 57 1.92 -9.37 -16.50
CA ALA A 57 3.31 -8.93 -16.46
C ALA A 57 3.46 -7.46 -16.90
N ALA A 58 2.74 -7.06 -17.96
CA ALA A 58 2.72 -5.67 -18.42
C ALA A 58 2.10 -4.71 -17.39
N ALA A 59 1.00 -5.10 -16.74
CA ALA A 59 0.34 -4.33 -15.68
C ALA A 59 1.23 -4.20 -14.44
N ALA A 60 1.88 -5.28 -14.00
CA ALA A 60 2.82 -5.25 -12.88
C ALA A 60 4.02 -4.33 -13.16
N ALA A 61 4.57 -4.37 -14.38
CA ALA A 61 5.63 -3.46 -14.81
C ALA A 61 5.16 -1.99 -14.83
N ALA A 62 3.93 -1.73 -15.29
CA ALA A 62 3.35 -0.39 -15.28
C ALA A 62 3.12 0.12 -13.85
N ALA A 63 2.61 -0.72 -12.94
CA ALA A 63 2.41 -0.37 -11.54
C ALA A 63 3.74 -0.10 -10.81
N ALA A 64 4.77 -0.93 -11.05
CA ALA A 64 6.10 -0.72 -10.51
C ALA A 64 6.72 0.61 -11.01
N ALA A 65 6.49 0.98 -12.27
CA ALA A 65 6.94 2.24 -12.84
C ALA A 65 6.13 3.46 -12.35
N ALA A 66 4.84 3.27 -12.06
CA ALA A 66 3.94 4.32 -11.59
C ALA A 66 4.07 4.59 -10.08
N THR A 67 4.71 3.70 -9.32
CA THR A 67 5.01 3.93 -7.91
C THR A 67 6.25 4.84 -7.83
N PRO A 68 6.09 6.15 -7.59
CA PRO A 68 7.26 7.02 -7.53
C PRO A 68 8.07 6.65 -6.29
N PRO A 69 9.41 6.71 -6.31
CA PRO A 69 10.19 6.76 -5.09
C PRO A 69 9.79 8.03 -4.33
N THR A 70 8.87 7.89 -3.38
CA THR A 70 8.45 8.90 -2.41
C THR A 70 7.96 10.24 -2.98
N GLN A 71 6.64 10.34 -3.22
CA GLN A 71 5.93 11.63 -3.30
C GLN A 71 6.05 12.49 -2.01
N ALA A 72 6.54 11.91 -0.91
CA ALA A 72 6.97 12.66 0.27
C ALA A 72 8.21 13.56 0.03
N ALA A 73 9.08 13.21 -0.94
CA ALA A 73 10.27 14.00 -1.26
C ALA A 73 9.97 15.19 -2.22
N ALA A 74 9.01 15.02 -3.13
CA ALA A 74 8.64 16.06 -4.10
C ALA A 74 7.83 17.22 -3.45
N ALA A 75 6.95 16.91 -2.49
CA ALA A 75 6.25 17.94 -1.71
C ALA A 75 7.21 18.73 -0.80
N ALA A 76 8.24 18.08 -0.26
CA ALA A 76 9.30 18.73 0.52
C ALA A 76 10.23 19.60 -0.36
N ALA A 77 10.53 19.18 -1.60
CA ALA A 77 11.33 19.96 -2.54
C ALA A 77 10.58 21.19 -3.09
N ALA A 78 9.27 21.08 -3.35
CA ALA A 78 8.45 22.21 -3.77
C ALA A 78 8.26 23.26 -2.64
N ALA A 79 8.18 22.81 -1.38
CA ALA A 79 8.16 23.71 -0.22
C ALA A 79 9.53 24.36 0.08
N ALA A 80 10.64 23.67 -0.21
CA ALA A 80 11.99 24.21 -0.08
C ALA A 80 12.36 25.21 -1.19
N ALA A 81 11.88 24.99 -2.42
CA ALA A 81 12.11 25.90 -3.55
C ALA A 81 11.37 27.25 -3.40
N ALA A 82 10.21 27.27 -2.74
CA ALA A 82 9.48 28.50 -2.44
C ALA A 82 10.16 29.37 -1.35
N ALA A 83 11.09 28.81 -0.57
CA ALA A 83 11.83 29.53 0.47
C ALA A 83 13.22 30.05 0.03
N ALA A 84 13.70 29.66 -1.15
CA ALA A 84 15.05 29.98 -1.65
C ALA A 84 15.07 30.98 -2.82
N ALA A 85 14.05 31.84 -2.95
CA ALA A 85 14.04 32.93 -3.91
C ALA A 85 14.55 34.25 -3.30
N ALA A 86 15.81 34.25 -2.86
CA ALA A 86 16.61 35.46 -2.70
C ALA A 86 18.11 35.09 -2.69
N ALA A 87 18.84 35.64 -3.66
CA ALA A 87 20.30 35.67 -3.84
C ALA A 87 20.99 34.54 -4.65
N ALA A 88 21.43 34.96 -5.84
CA ALA A 88 22.59 34.54 -6.64
C ALA A 88 22.70 33.10 -7.16
N ALA A 89 22.54 32.99 -8.49
CA ALA A 89 22.67 31.77 -9.30
C ALA A 89 24.13 31.41 -9.66
N PRO A 90 24.43 30.10 -9.77
CA PRO A 90 25.36 29.53 -10.74
C PRO A 90 24.63 28.59 -11.74
N PRO A 91 25.25 28.18 -12.87
CA PRO A 91 24.55 27.51 -13.97
C PRO A 91 24.29 26.02 -13.69
N PRO A 92 23.22 25.42 -14.26
CA PRO A 92 22.92 24.02 -14.08
C PRO A 92 23.70 23.15 -15.09
N GLU A 93 24.37 22.12 -14.59
CA GLU A 93 24.85 21.01 -15.41
C GLU A 93 23.74 20.00 -15.71
N ALA A 94 23.92 19.30 -16.83
CA ALA A 94 22.97 18.51 -17.58
C ALA A 94 22.02 17.61 -16.75
N GLY A 95 20.72 17.86 -16.90
CA GLY A 95 19.66 17.06 -16.32
C GLY A 95 19.42 15.75 -17.07
N GLU A 96 19.30 14.66 -16.31
CA GLU A 96 18.58 13.48 -16.77
C GLU A 96 17.10 13.84 -16.92
N THR A 97 16.63 13.85 -18.16
CA THR A 97 15.27 14.28 -18.49
C THR A 97 14.22 13.28 -17.93
N PRO A 98 13.23 13.73 -17.14
CA PRO A 98 12.12 12.89 -16.65
C PRO A 98 11.18 12.36 -17.75
N HIS A 99 11.42 12.70 -19.02
CA HIS A 99 10.63 12.25 -20.16
C HIS A 99 10.74 10.75 -20.45
N ALA A 100 11.85 10.08 -20.08
CA ALA A 100 12.02 8.66 -20.37
C ALA A 100 11.08 7.75 -19.54
N ALA A 101 10.85 8.08 -18.26
CA ALA A 101 9.99 7.29 -17.37
C ALA A 101 8.49 7.44 -17.70
N LEU A 102 8.05 8.62 -18.15
CA LEU A 102 6.67 8.83 -18.59
C LEU A 102 6.37 8.10 -19.91
N ALA A 103 7.36 8.02 -20.81
CA ALA A 103 7.20 7.33 -22.09
C ALA A 103 7.10 5.81 -21.94
N SER A 104 7.77 5.20 -20.95
CA SER A 104 7.67 3.75 -20.70
C SER A 104 6.32 3.36 -20.09
N SER A 105 5.80 4.14 -19.14
CA SER A 105 4.48 3.94 -18.55
C SER A 105 3.36 3.95 -19.61
N SER A 106 3.39 4.92 -20.54
CA SER A 106 2.38 5.01 -21.61
C SER A 106 2.40 3.82 -22.58
N ARG A 107 3.57 3.23 -22.86
CA ARG A 107 3.66 2.06 -23.75
C ARG A 107 3.13 0.80 -23.08
N ALA A 108 3.46 0.59 -21.80
CA ALA A 108 2.97 -0.55 -21.04
C ALA A 108 1.44 -0.52 -20.90
N GLU A 109 0.86 0.65 -20.64
CA GLU A 109 -0.59 0.84 -20.55
C GLU A 109 -1.29 0.54 -21.89
N LYS A 110 -0.73 1.01 -23.02
CA LYS A 110 -1.26 0.70 -24.36
C LYS A 110 -1.20 -0.79 -24.67
N ALA A 111 -0.10 -1.46 -24.33
CA ALA A 111 0.05 -2.90 -24.55
C ALA A 111 -0.96 -3.71 -23.73
N LEU A 112 -1.14 -3.35 -22.46
CA LEU A 112 -2.18 -3.91 -21.59
C LEU A 112 -3.58 -3.73 -22.19
N GLN A 113 -3.89 -2.51 -22.63
CA GLN A 113 -5.20 -2.20 -23.22
C GLN A 113 -5.46 -2.99 -24.51
N GLN A 114 -4.45 -3.11 -25.39
CA GLN A 114 -4.57 -3.92 -26.61
C GLN A 114 -4.78 -5.40 -26.30
N CYS A 115 -4.05 -5.94 -25.31
CA CYS A 115 -4.20 -7.32 -24.90
C CYS A 115 -5.61 -7.58 -24.35
N LEU A 116 -6.10 -6.71 -23.45
CA LEU A 116 -7.44 -6.82 -22.88
C LEU A 116 -8.55 -6.67 -23.93
N GLN A 117 -8.37 -5.83 -24.94
CA GLN A 117 -9.30 -5.74 -26.07
C GLN A 117 -9.35 -7.05 -26.88
N ALA A 118 -8.19 -7.66 -27.15
CA ALA A 118 -8.14 -8.93 -27.86
C ALA A 118 -8.80 -10.07 -27.07
N VAL A 119 -8.54 -10.13 -25.76
CA VAL A 119 -9.20 -11.07 -24.83
C VAL A 119 -10.71 -10.86 -24.80
N THR A 120 -11.17 -9.62 -24.63
CA THR A 120 -12.60 -9.27 -24.63
C THR A 120 -13.27 -9.67 -25.94
N TRP A 121 -12.61 -9.39 -27.06
CA TRP A 121 -13.11 -9.77 -28.38
C TRP A 121 -13.25 -11.28 -28.50
N LEU A 122 -12.25 -12.05 -28.07
CA LEU A 122 -12.33 -13.51 -28.06
C LEU A 122 -13.48 -14.03 -27.21
N LEU A 123 -13.58 -13.60 -25.94
CA LEU A 123 -14.61 -14.05 -25.02
C LEU A 123 -16.03 -13.76 -25.54
N SER A 124 -16.23 -12.59 -26.17
CA SER A 124 -17.52 -12.25 -26.78
C SER A 124 -17.93 -13.16 -27.94
N HIS A 125 -16.99 -13.89 -28.53
CA HIS A 125 -17.22 -14.81 -29.64
C HIS A 125 -17.09 -16.29 -29.23
N THR A 126 -16.56 -16.59 -28.05
CA THR A 126 -16.45 -17.94 -27.46
C THR A 126 -16.99 -17.99 -26.02
N PRO A 127 -18.32 -17.87 -25.81
CA PRO A 127 -18.89 -17.88 -24.47
C PRO A 127 -18.62 -19.20 -23.71
N THR A 128 -18.46 -20.31 -24.42
CA THR A 128 -18.03 -21.60 -23.84
C THR A 128 -16.59 -21.59 -23.33
N ALA A 129 -15.69 -20.83 -23.94
CA ALA A 129 -14.34 -20.65 -23.44
C ALA A 129 -14.28 -19.69 -22.25
N ALA A 130 -15.18 -18.69 -22.21
CA ALA A 130 -15.33 -17.82 -21.05
C ALA A 130 -15.80 -18.56 -19.79
N ALA A 131 -16.58 -19.63 -19.97
CA ALA A 131 -17.02 -20.53 -18.90
C ALA A 131 -15.94 -21.54 -18.45
N ALA A 132 -14.79 -21.62 -19.12
CA ALA A 132 -13.72 -22.52 -18.71
C ALA A 132 -13.16 -22.06 -17.36
N ALA A 133 -13.21 -22.96 -16.36
CA ALA A 133 -12.97 -22.67 -14.95
C ALA A 133 -11.64 -21.97 -14.63
N GLY A 134 -10.63 -22.08 -15.51
CA GLY A 134 -9.31 -21.46 -15.31
C GLY A 134 -9.18 -20.00 -15.76
N VAL A 135 -10.04 -19.51 -16.67
CA VAL A 135 -9.87 -18.15 -17.24
C VAL A 135 -10.18 -17.08 -16.20
N ALA A 136 -11.28 -17.25 -15.45
CA ALA A 136 -11.65 -16.32 -14.39
C ALA A 136 -10.61 -16.28 -13.25
N GLU A 137 -10.10 -17.44 -12.84
CA GLU A 137 -9.08 -17.55 -11.79
C GLU A 137 -7.79 -16.85 -12.17
N ARG A 138 -7.34 -17.00 -13.43
CA ARG A 138 -6.14 -16.31 -13.93
C ARG A 138 -6.37 -14.83 -14.17
N ALA A 139 -7.54 -14.43 -14.66
CA ALA A 139 -7.90 -13.01 -14.78
C ALA A 139 -7.89 -12.31 -13.40
N LEU A 140 -8.31 -13.00 -12.34
CA LEU A 140 -8.24 -12.51 -10.96
C LEU A 140 -6.81 -12.40 -10.40
N GLN A 141 -5.82 -13.11 -10.97
CA GLN A 141 -4.42 -13.00 -10.59
C GLN A 141 -3.73 -11.76 -11.18
N ILE A 142 -4.39 -11.06 -12.12
CA ILE A 142 -3.87 -9.82 -12.70
C ILE A 142 -4.02 -8.71 -11.66
N PRO A 143 -2.92 -8.12 -11.17
CA PRO A 143 -3.01 -7.02 -10.21
C PRO A 143 -3.52 -5.75 -10.90
N ALA A 144 -4.37 -4.99 -10.20
CA ALA A 144 -4.84 -3.66 -10.60
C ALA A 144 -5.54 -3.61 -11.98
N VAL A 145 -6.37 -4.60 -12.29
CA VAL A 145 -7.22 -4.57 -13.50
C VAL A 145 -8.09 -3.32 -13.51
N PRO A 146 -8.09 -2.50 -14.58
CA PRO A 146 -8.95 -1.34 -14.68
C PRO A 146 -10.45 -1.73 -14.67
N LEU A 147 -11.29 -0.94 -14.00
CA LEU A 147 -12.74 -1.20 -13.88
C LEU A 147 -13.44 -1.41 -15.22
N HIS A 148 -13.10 -0.63 -16.24
CA HIS A 148 -13.70 -0.77 -17.55
C HIS A 148 -13.35 -2.11 -18.22
N CYS A 149 -12.15 -2.65 -17.98
CA CYS A 149 -11.74 -3.96 -18.49
C CYS A 149 -12.46 -5.08 -17.75
N ALA A 150 -12.55 -5.01 -16.42
CA ALA A 150 -13.32 -5.98 -15.63
C ALA A 150 -14.77 -6.06 -16.11
N LYS A 151 -15.42 -4.91 -16.35
CA LYS A 151 -16.78 -4.85 -16.92
C LYS A 151 -16.87 -5.49 -18.30
N GLN A 152 -15.91 -5.22 -19.19
CA GLN A 152 -15.89 -5.80 -20.52
C GLN A 152 -15.76 -7.33 -20.48
N LEU A 153 -14.91 -7.87 -19.61
CA LEU A 153 -14.72 -9.31 -19.45
C LEU A 153 -15.97 -9.99 -18.89
N LEU A 154 -16.60 -9.38 -17.88
CA LEU A 154 -17.86 -9.87 -17.31
C LEU A 154 -19.02 -9.80 -18.30
N ALA A 155 -19.13 -8.70 -19.07
CA ALA A 155 -20.12 -8.53 -20.12
C ALA A 155 -19.93 -9.52 -21.28
N ALA A 156 -18.70 -9.99 -21.50
CA ALA A 156 -18.37 -11.05 -22.45
C ALA A 156 -18.69 -12.47 -21.94
N GLY A 157 -19.33 -12.59 -20.78
CA GLY A 157 -19.80 -13.87 -20.23
C GLY A 157 -18.82 -14.54 -19.27
N MET A 158 -17.73 -13.88 -18.87
CA MET A 158 -16.85 -14.41 -17.82
C MET A 158 -17.58 -14.33 -16.47
N THR A 159 -17.62 -15.45 -15.76
CA THR A 159 -18.22 -15.52 -14.42
C THR A 159 -17.14 -15.62 -13.36
N VAL A 160 -17.19 -14.73 -12.37
CA VAL A 160 -16.28 -14.75 -11.22
C VAL A 160 -17.09 -15.10 -9.97
N THR A 161 -16.72 -16.17 -9.28
CA THR A 161 -17.41 -16.61 -8.06
C THR A 161 -16.84 -15.95 -6.81
N TYR A 162 -17.61 -15.90 -5.74
CA TYR A 162 -17.16 -15.38 -4.45
C TYR A 162 -15.98 -16.17 -3.89
N ALA A 163 -15.97 -17.49 -4.06
CA ALA A 163 -14.86 -18.34 -3.63
C ALA A 163 -13.55 -17.97 -4.34
N GLN A 164 -13.60 -17.66 -5.64
CA GLN A 164 -12.43 -17.22 -6.40
C GLN A 164 -11.95 -15.85 -5.96
N LEU A 165 -12.85 -14.90 -5.69
CA LEU A 165 -12.52 -13.58 -5.14
C LEU A 165 -11.83 -13.70 -3.78
N LEU A 166 -12.35 -14.56 -2.90
CA LEU A 166 -11.76 -14.85 -1.58
C LEU A 166 -10.35 -15.44 -1.72
N HIS A 167 -10.17 -16.37 -2.66
CA HIS A 167 -8.85 -16.96 -2.92
C HIS A 167 -7.84 -15.93 -3.43
N ALA A 168 -8.25 -15.05 -4.35
CA ALA A 168 -7.41 -13.96 -4.86
C ALA A 168 -7.08 -12.94 -3.77
N ALA A 169 -8.05 -12.59 -2.92
CA ALA A 169 -7.85 -11.69 -1.78
C ALA A 169 -6.88 -12.28 -0.74
N HIS A 170 -6.98 -13.58 -0.44
CA HIS A 170 -6.03 -14.27 0.43
C HIS A 170 -4.61 -14.32 -0.17
N SER A 171 -4.51 -14.41 -1.49
CA SER A 171 -3.25 -14.32 -2.24
C SER A 171 -2.73 -12.88 -2.38
N MET A 172 -3.38 -11.90 -1.75
CA MET A 172 -2.98 -10.49 -1.72
C MET A 172 -2.91 -9.84 -3.12
N VAL A 173 -3.73 -10.30 -4.08
CA VAL A 173 -3.81 -9.67 -5.39
C VAL A 173 -4.51 -8.32 -5.26
N ALA A 174 -3.85 -7.25 -5.71
CA ALA A 174 -4.41 -5.90 -5.68
C ALA A 174 -5.55 -5.74 -6.70
N GLY A 175 -6.62 -5.02 -6.36
CA GLY A 175 -7.71 -4.72 -7.30
C GLY A 175 -8.83 -5.76 -7.36
N VAL A 176 -8.91 -6.70 -6.41
CA VAL A 176 -10.02 -7.68 -6.34
C VAL A 176 -11.39 -7.00 -6.17
N GLU A 177 -11.43 -5.84 -5.52
CA GLU A 177 -12.61 -5.00 -5.34
C GLU A 177 -13.22 -4.52 -6.66
N VAL A 178 -12.38 -4.33 -7.69
CA VAL A 178 -12.82 -3.86 -9.01
C VAL A 178 -13.74 -4.87 -9.69
N TRP A 179 -13.53 -6.15 -9.45
CA TRP A 179 -14.36 -7.22 -10.00
C TRP A 179 -15.74 -7.23 -9.36
N VAL A 180 -15.81 -7.08 -8.05
CA VAL A 180 -17.09 -6.96 -7.31
C VAL A 180 -17.86 -5.73 -7.77
N GLN A 181 -17.16 -4.60 -7.92
CA GLN A 181 -17.76 -3.37 -8.43
C GLN A 181 -18.30 -3.53 -9.85
N ALA A 182 -17.53 -4.17 -10.74
CA ALA A 182 -17.94 -4.40 -12.12
C ALA A 182 -19.17 -5.33 -12.20
N GLN A 183 -19.24 -6.38 -11.38
CA GLN A 183 -20.41 -7.27 -11.32
C GLN A 183 -21.66 -6.51 -10.86
N GLN A 184 -21.54 -5.66 -9.85
CA GLN A 184 -22.63 -4.86 -9.32
C GLN A 184 -23.16 -3.85 -10.34
N GLU A 185 -22.27 -3.15 -11.04
CA GLU A 185 -22.66 -2.15 -12.06
C GLU A 185 -23.32 -2.79 -13.30
N LEU A 186 -22.99 -4.05 -13.59
CA LEU A 186 -23.64 -4.82 -14.67
C LEU A 186 -24.95 -5.49 -14.24
N GLY A 187 -25.29 -5.46 -12.95
CA GLY A 187 -26.49 -6.13 -12.42
C GLY A 187 -26.44 -7.66 -12.60
N LEU A 188 -25.24 -8.25 -12.63
CA LEU A 188 -25.08 -9.69 -12.75
C LEU A 188 -25.48 -10.36 -11.43
N GLN A 189 -26.18 -11.50 -11.50
CA GLN A 189 -26.40 -12.30 -10.30
C GLN A 189 -25.08 -12.92 -9.86
N THR A 190 -24.66 -12.60 -8.65
CA THR A 190 -23.43 -13.11 -8.05
C THR A 190 -23.74 -13.90 -6.78
N ASP A 191 -22.92 -14.89 -6.47
CA ASP A 191 -22.86 -15.55 -5.17
C ASP A 191 -22.14 -14.71 -4.10
N VAL A 192 -21.69 -13.49 -4.45
CA VAL A 192 -21.03 -12.56 -3.54
C VAL A 192 -22.03 -12.05 -2.50
N PRO A 193 -21.78 -12.25 -1.20
CA PRO A 193 -22.67 -11.76 -0.16
C PRO A 193 -22.70 -10.23 -0.15
N GLU A 194 -23.86 -9.65 0.12
CA GLU A 194 -24.10 -8.20 0.13
C GLU A 194 -23.12 -7.43 1.02
N ALA A 195 -22.67 -8.04 2.12
CA ALA A 195 -21.63 -7.47 2.98
C ALA A 195 -20.28 -7.28 2.28
N ALA A 196 -19.87 -8.23 1.43
CA ALA A 196 -18.63 -8.10 0.66
C ALA A 196 -18.77 -7.02 -0.41
N VAL A 197 -19.93 -6.92 -1.07
CA VAL A 197 -20.24 -5.84 -2.03
C VAL A 197 -20.12 -4.47 -1.34
N THR A 198 -20.68 -4.36 -0.13
CA THR A 198 -20.66 -3.12 0.67
C THR A 198 -19.22 -2.65 0.95
N ILE A 199 -18.33 -3.59 1.27
CA ILE A 199 -16.93 -3.28 1.60
C ILE A 199 -16.11 -2.93 0.36
N CYS A 200 -16.32 -3.66 -0.75
CA CYS A 200 -15.60 -3.41 -2.00
C CYS A 200 -16.10 -2.17 -2.76
N CYS A 201 -17.35 -1.74 -2.53
CA CYS A 201 -17.98 -0.65 -3.26
C CYS A 201 -18.52 0.44 -2.31
N PRO A 202 -17.64 1.21 -1.64
CA PRO A 202 -18.06 2.22 -0.67
C PRO A 202 -18.92 3.33 -1.30
N SER A 203 -18.81 3.53 -2.62
CA SER A 203 -19.54 4.56 -3.38
C SER A 203 -21.03 4.25 -3.58
N THR A 204 -21.43 2.98 -3.55
CA THR A 204 -22.78 2.54 -3.94
C THR A 204 -23.64 2.07 -2.76
N CYS A 205 -23.12 2.11 -1.53
CA CYS A 205 -23.83 1.58 -0.37
C CYS A 205 -25.03 2.45 0.05
N PRO A 206 -26.28 1.95 -0.07
CA PRO A 206 -27.40 2.53 0.65
C PRO A 206 -27.28 2.11 2.12
N ARG A 207 -27.14 3.10 3.02
CA ARG A 207 -27.11 3.01 4.50
C ARG A 207 -26.65 1.66 5.11
N PRO A 208 -25.44 1.59 5.71
CA PRO A 208 -24.85 0.35 6.23
C PRO A 208 -25.64 -0.39 7.33
N ALA A 209 -26.66 0.24 7.93
CA ALA A 209 -27.36 -0.30 9.10
C ALA A 209 -28.15 -1.60 8.85
N ALA A 210 -28.55 -1.91 7.61
CA ALA A 210 -29.37 -3.10 7.32
C ALA A 210 -28.53 -4.37 7.12
N VAL A 211 -27.38 -4.27 6.43
CA VAL A 211 -26.55 -5.41 6.02
C VAL A 211 -25.82 -6.05 7.20
N CYS A 212 -25.53 -5.27 8.23
CA CYS A 212 -24.86 -5.72 9.44
C CYS A 212 -25.63 -6.85 10.17
N LYS A 213 -26.97 -6.92 10.08
CA LYS A 213 -27.75 -7.91 10.86
C LYS A 213 -27.56 -9.38 10.44
N LEU A 214 -27.00 -9.64 9.27
CA LEU A 214 -26.91 -11.00 8.68
C LEU A 214 -25.48 -11.54 8.57
N LEU A 215 -24.47 -10.79 9.03
CA LEU A 215 -23.08 -11.22 8.96
C LEU A 215 -22.79 -12.32 9.99
N PRO A 216 -22.32 -13.51 9.57
CA PRO A 216 -21.86 -14.52 10.51
C PRO A 216 -20.66 -13.99 11.30
N ALA A 217 -20.60 -14.31 12.60
CA ALA A 217 -19.58 -13.79 13.52
C ALA A 217 -18.14 -14.06 13.03
N ASP A 218 -17.93 -15.17 12.33
CA ASP A 218 -16.62 -15.56 11.79
C ASP A 218 -16.14 -14.66 10.63
N ALA A 219 -17.07 -14.05 9.88
CA ALA A 219 -16.73 -13.17 8.76
C ALA A 219 -16.34 -11.75 9.23
N VAL A 220 -16.69 -11.35 10.46
CA VAL A 220 -16.45 -10.00 10.96
C VAL A 220 -14.96 -9.70 11.10
N LYS A 221 -14.16 -10.66 11.58
CA LYS A 221 -12.71 -10.52 11.75
C LYS A 221 -11.97 -10.21 10.43
N PRO A 222 -12.09 -11.04 9.36
CA PRO A 222 -11.41 -10.76 8.10
C PRO A 222 -11.94 -9.50 7.42
N LEU A 223 -13.25 -9.23 7.50
CA LEU A 223 -13.82 -8.01 6.93
C LEU A 223 -13.31 -6.75 7.61
N MET A 224 -13.23 -6.74 8.94
CA MET A 224 -12.69 -5.58 9.65
C MET A 224 -11.21 -5.37 9.34
N ARG A 225 -10.44 -6.46 9.22
CA ARG A 225 -9.04 -6.37 8.79
C ARG A 225 -8.93 -5.78 7.39
N ALA A 226 -9.78 -6.19 6.45
CA ALA A 226 -9.80 -5.65 5.09
C ALA A 226 -10.17 -4.17 5.11
N ALA A 227 -11.23 -3.78 5.83
CA ALA A 227 -11.68 -2.40 5.96
C ALA A 227 -10.58 -1.49 6.55
N VAL A 228 -9.91 -1.93 7.62
CA VAL A 228 -8.78 -1.20 8.22
C VAL A 228 -7.61 -1.07 7.26
N LYS A 229 -7.28 -2.13 6.51
CA LYS A 229 -6.20 -2.07 5.49
C LYS A 229 -6.52 -1.11 4.36
N GLN A 230 -7.79 -0.94 4.01
CA GLN A 230 -8.21 -0.02 2.95
C GLN A 230 -8.48 1.40 3.45
N GLY A 231 -8.41 1.66 4.77
CA GLY A 231 -8.75 2.97 5.33
C GLY A 231 -10.22 3.33 5.10
N ALA A 232 -11.11 2.33 5.07
CA ALA A 232 -12.53 2.54 4.82
C ALA A 232 -13.28 2.91 6.11
N ASP A 233 -13.07 4.13 6.62
CA ASP A 233 -13.56 4.58 7.93
C ASP A 233 -15.07 4.37 8.12
N LYS A 234 -15.87 4.65 7.06
CA LYS A 234 -17.33 4.44 7.06
C LYS A 234 -17.71 2.96 7.18
N CYS A 235 -16.93 2.06 6.60
CA CYS A 235 -17.15 0.62 6.71
C CYS A 235 -16.80 0.14 8.12
N ILE A 236 -15.78 0.73 8.74
CA ILE A 236 -15.41 0.40 10.12
C ILE A 236 -16.50 0.88 11.08
N GLU A 237 -17.01 2.10 10.91
CA GLU A 237 -18.13 2.62 11.71
C GLU A 237 -19.40 1.76 11.58
N ALA A 238 -19.69 1.29 10.36
CA ALA A 238 -20.77 0.36 10.08
C ALA A 238 -20.58 -0.99 10.79
N LEU A 239 -19.38 -1.58 10.65
CA LEU A 239 -19.03 -2.83 11.30
C LEU A 239 -19.01 -2.69 12.83
N TRP A 240 -18.71 -1.50 13.35
CA TRP A 240 -18.71 -1.20 14.78
C TRP A 240 -20.05 -1.40 15.46
N GLN A 241 -21.15 -1.21 14.71
CA GLN A 241 -22.51 -1.41 15.21
C GLN A 241 -22.84 -2.89 15.46
N LEU A 242 -21.96 -3.82 15.08
CA LEU A 242 -22.15 -5.24 15.28
C LEU A 242 -21.76 -5.68 16.70
N PRO A 243 -22.63 -6.40 17.44
CA PRO A 243 -22.27 -6.94 18.74
C PRO A 243 -21.10 -7.93 18.67
N ALA A 244 -20.90 -8.58 17.52
CA ALA A 244 -19.76 -9.47 17.28
C ALA A 244 -18.39 -8.76 17.37
N VAL A 245 -18.34 -7.45 17.10
CA VAL A 245 -17.11 -6.66 17.22
C VAL A 245 -16.70 -6.48 18.69
N GLN A 246 -17.67 -6.39 19.60
CA GLN A 246 -17.37 -6.31 21.03
C GLN A 246 -16.85 -7.63 21.61
N GLN A 247 -17.05 -8.75 20.91
CA GLN A 247 -16.59 -10.08 21.31
C GLN A 247 -15.25 -10.47 20.66
N LEU A 248 -14.52 -9.52 20.06
CA LEU A 248 -13.21 -9.79 19.50
C LEU A 248 -12.21 -10.17 20.61
N SER A 249 -11.39 -11.19 20.33
CA SER A 249 -10.28 -11.58 21.20
C SER A 249 -9.21 -10.49 21.21
N CYS A 250 -8.44 -10.41 22.30
CA CYS A 250 -7.33 -9.46 22.42
C CYS A 250 -6.33 -9.57 21.25
N ASP A 251 -6.00 -10.79 20.82
CA ASP A 251 -5.11 -11.03 19.67
C ASP A 251 -5.66 -10.44 18.37
N ALA A 252 -6.97 -10.55 18.14
CA ALA A 252 -7.60 -10.00 16.95
C ALA A 252 -7.56 -8.46 16.98
N VAL A 253 -7.85 -7.86 18.13
CA VAL A 253 -7.79 -6.40 18.32
C VAL A 253 -6.35 -5.88 18.18
N GLN A 254 -5.36 -6.58 18.72
CA GLN A 254 -3.95 -6.24 18.53
C GLN A 254 -3.56 -6.24 17.05
N GLN A 255 -3.96 -7.27 16.29
CA GLN A 255 -3.66 -7.35 14.87
C GLN A 255 -4.36 -6.25 14.05
N LEU A 256 -5.59 -5.89 14.43
CA LEU A 256 -6.33 -4.80 13.79
C LEU A 256 -5.70 -3.44 14.11
N LEU A 257 -5.35 -3.17 15.37
CA LEU A 257 -4.64 -1.96 15.78
C LEU A 257 -3.31 -1.83 15.06
N GLN A 258 -2.54 -2.92 14.96
CA GLN A 258 -1.27 -2.92 14.25
C GLN A 258 -1.46 -2.55 12.78
N ALA A 259 -2.50 -3.10 12.12
CA ALA A 259 -2.81 -2.76 10.74
C ALA A 259 -3.24 -1.29 10.61
N ALA A 260 -4.08 -0.78 11.50
CA ALA A 260 -4.54 0.62 11.49
C ALA A 260 -3.37 1.60 11.67
N VAL A 261 -2.46 1.30 12.61
CA VAL A 261 -1.26 2.09 12.86
C VAL A 261 -0.31 2.05 11.66
N GLN A 262 -0.16 0.90 10.99
CA GLN A 262 0.66 0.79 9.79
C GLN A 262 0.11 1.59 8.61
N GLN A 263 -1.23 1.67 8.48
CA GLN A 263 -1.88 2.52 7.49
C GLN A 263 -1.80 4.01 7.85
N GLY A 264 -1.59 4.34 9.13
CA GLY A 264 -1.54 5.71 9.60
C GLY A 264 -2.91 6.37 9.70
N SER A 265 -3.98 5.59 9.92
CA SER A 265 -5.35 6.07 10.09
C SER A 265 -5.67 6.31 11.57
N PRO A 266 -5.56 7.54 12.10
CA PRO A 266 -5.77 7.82 13.53
C PRO A 266 -7.22 7.58 13.97
N GLU A 267 -8.21 7.86 13.11
CA GLU A 267 -9.63 7.62 13.39
C GLU A 267 -9.93 6.13 13.62
N CYS A 268 -9.34 5.25 12.80
CA CYS A 268 -9.43 3.81 12.98
C CYS A 268 -8.81 3.36 14.32
N VAL A 269 -7.69 3.97 14.71
CA VAL A 269 -7.01 3.66 15.97
C VAL A 269 -7.85 4.11 17.15
N ASP A 270 -8.40 5.34 17.12
CA ASP A 270 -9.29 5.86 18.16
C ASP A 270 -10.50 4.94 18.37
N GLN A 271 -11.18 4.57 17.29
CA GLN A 271 -12.31 3.65 17.35
C GLN A 271 -11.88 2.31 17.96
N LEU A 272 -10.85 1.65 17.42
CA LEU A 272 -10.33 0.37 17.94
C LEU A 272 -9.93 0.45 19.42
N CYS A 273 -9.35 1.58 19.85
CA CYS A 273 -8.96 1.85 21.23
C CYS A 273 -10.14 1.93 22.21
N GLN A 274 -11.36 2.16 21.74
CA GLN A 274 -12.57 2.14 22.57
C GLN A 274 -13.02 0.73 22.97
N LEU A 275 -12.45 -0.34 22.37
CA LEU A 275 -12.81 -1.72 22.73
C LEU A 275 -12.28 -2.09 24.12
N PRO A 276 -13.07 -2.81 24.92
CA PRO A 276 -12.65 -3.27 26.25
C PRO A 276 -11.41 -4.18 26.17
N ALA A 277 -11.23 -4.91 25.06
CA ALA A 277 -10.07 -5.75 24.82
C ALA A 277 -8.74 -4.98 24.76
N VAL A 278 -8.75 -3.68 24.44
CA VAL A 278 -7.53 -2.85 24.40
C VAL A 278 -6.95 -2.63 25.79
N ARG A 279 -7.82 -2.55 26.81
CA ARG A 279 -7.38 -2.45 28.21
C ARG A 279 -6.72 -3.73 28.72
N LEU A 280 -6.97 -4.85 28.05
CA LEU A 280 -6.40 -6.16 28.36
C LEU A 280 -5.13 -6.46 27.54
N LEU A 281 -4.62 -5.51 26.76
CA LEU A 281 -3.35 -5.68 26.05
C LEU A 281 -2.21 -5.83 27.06
N ASN A 282 -1.29 -6.74 26.74
CA ASN A 282 -0.05 -6.86 27.50
C ASN A 282 0.90 -5.70 27.18
N THR A 283 1.88 -5.47 28.06
CA THR A 283 2.90 -4.43 27.92
C THR A 283 3.72 -4.57 26.64
N ASP A 284 3.99 -5.81 26.21
CA ASP A 284 4.80 -6.09 25.03
C ASP A 284 4.08 -5.71 23.73
N ALA A 285 2.78 -6.01 23.62
CA ALA A 285 1.95 -5.61 22.49
C ALA A 285 1.80 -4.09 22.43
N ALA A 286 1.56 -3.43 23.57
CA ALA A 286 1.49 -1.98 23.64
C ALA A 286 2.81 -1.33 23.20
N GLN A 287 3.96 -1.88 23.64
CA GLN A 287 5.28 -1.43 23.20
C GLN A 287 5.46 -1.59 21.68
N GLN A 288 5.10 -2.74 21.11
CA GLN A 288 5.21 -2.98 19.67
C GLN A 288 4.32 -2.03 18.86
N LEU A 289 3.08 -1.80 19.28
CA LEU A 289 2.15 -0.87 18.62
C LEU A 289 2.69 0.57 18.65
N LEU A 290 3.19 1.03 19.80
CA LEU A 290 3.81 2.34 19.92
C LEU A 290 5.07 2.46 19.06
N GLN A 291 5.88 1.42 18.99
CA GLN A 291 7.08 1.41 18.15
C GLN A 291 6.73 1.58 16.68
N VAL A 292 5.69 0.90 16.19
CA VAL A 292 5.21 1.04 14.81
C VAL A 292 4.63 2.44 14.59
N ALA A 293 3.82 2.96 15.51
CA ALA A 293 3.23 4.31 15.40
C ALA A 293 4.30 5.40 15.31
N VAL A 294 5.34 5.29 16.14
CA VAL A 294 6.49 6.20 16.14
C VAL A 294 7.29 6.13 14.84
N GLN A 295 7.47 4.92 14.28
CA GLN A 295 8.17 4.74 13.00
C GLN A 295 7.40 5.34 11.83
N GLN A 296 6.06 5.25 11.86
CA GLN A 296 5.19 5.90 10.87
C GLN A 296 5.11 7.42 11.09
N GLY A 297 5.42 7.90 12.30
CA GLY A 297 5.39 9.32 12.65
C GLY A 297 3.99 9.86 12.93
N SER A 298 3.01 8.99 13.18
CA SER A 298 1.65 9.39 13.52
C SER A 298 1.54 9.69 15.02
N ALA A 299 1.58 10.97 15.38
CA ALA A 299 1.50 11.42 16.76
C ALA A 299 0.14 11.15 17.40
N GLU A 300 -0.94 11.24 16.61
CA GLU A 300 -2.30 10.96 17.05
C GLU A 300 -2.44 9.47 17.43
N CYS A 301 -1.89 8.55 16.63
CA CYS A 301 -1.88 7.12 16.99
C CYS A 301 -1.12 6.87 18.30
N VAL A 302 0.01 7.55 18.52
CA VAL A 302 0.77 7.45 19.78
C VAL A 302 -0.06 7.97 20.96
N GLU A 303 -0.72 9.11 20.79
CA GLU A 303 -1.59 9.71 21.80
C GLU A 303 -2.74 8.78 22.19
N TYR A 304 -3.48 8.26 21.22
CA TYR A 304 -4.59 7.33 21.48
C TYR A 304 -4.12 6.05 22.18
N ILE A 305 -3.02 5.44 21.70
CA ILE A 305 -2.50 4.23 22.36
C ILE A 305 -2.05 4.54 23.79
N CYS A 306 -1.38 5.66 24.03
CA CYS A 306 -0.94 6.07 25.37
C CYS A 306 -2.09 6.44 26.32
N TRP A 307 -3.22 6.91 25.78
CA TRP A 307 -4.40 7.30 26.54
C TRP A 307 -5.26 6.09 26.93
N TYR A 308 -5.49 5.16 25.98
CA TYR A 308 -6.43 4.05 26.18
C TYR A 308 -5.77 2.77 26.71
N ALA A 309 -4.49 2.53 26.42
CA ALA A 309 -3.80 1.34 26.91
C ALA A 309 -3.13 1.63 28.27
N ASP A 310 -3.73 1.14 29.36
CA ASP A 310 -3.11 1.19 30.69
C ASP A 310 -1.71 0.54 30.69
N ALA A 311 -1.53 -0.49 29.86
CA ALA A 311 -0.25 -1.16 29.64
C ALA A 311 0.85 -0.20 29.10
N ALA A 312 0.48 0.85 28.36
CA ALA A 312 1.43 1.87 27.90
C ALA A 312 1.99 2.70 29.07
N GLN A 313 1.21 2.91 30.14
CA GLN A 313 1.67 3.61 31.34
C GLN A 313 2.56 2.74 32.23
N GLN A 314 2.51 1.42 32.06
CA GLN A 314 3.32 0.43 32.78
C GLN A 314 4.61 0.03 32.04
N LEU A 315 4.94 0.69 30.93
CA LEU A 315 6.16 0.42 30.19
C LEU A 315 7.41 0.63 31.06
N SER A 316 8.41 -0.22 30.83
CA SER A 316 9.70 -0.08 31.48
C SER A 316 10.42 1.18 31.00
N THR A 317 11.30 1.72 31.85
CA THR A 317 12.12 2.89 31.53
C THR A 317 12.99 2.66 30.29
N ASP A 318 13.48 1.43 30.11
CA ASP A 318 14.28 1.04 28.95
C ASP A 318 13.44 1.00 27.65
N ALA A 319 12.21 0.49 27.72
CA ALA A 319 11.30 0.49 26.58
C ALA A 319 10.99 1.92 26.10
N VAL A 320 10.67 2.82 27.04
CA VAL A 320 10.42 4.23 26.72
C VAL A 320 11.67 4.93 26.18
N HIS A 321 12.85 4.62 26.71
CA HIS A 321 14.10 5.14 26.16
C HIS A 321 14.32 4.72 24.71
N GLN A 322 14.06 3.45 24.35
CA GLN A 322 14.16 2.98 22.95
C GLN A 322 13.11 3.62 22.04
N LEU A 323 11.88 3.79 22.52
CA LEU A 323 10.80 4.47 21.78
C LEU A 323 11.16 5.94 21.52
N LEU A 324 11.62 6.67 22.53
CA LEU A 324 12.08 8.06 22.38
C LEU A 324 13.27 8.16 21.42
N LYS A 325 14.24 7.24 21.52
CA LYS A 325 15.38 7.20 20.60
C LYS A 325 14.93 6.98 19.15
N THR A 326 13.93 6.13 18.94
CA THR A 326 13.34 5.87 17.63
C THR A 326 12.57 7.09 17.13
N ALA A 327 11.79 7.75 17.99
CA ALA A 327 11.05 8.96 17.67
C ALA A 327 11.96 10.12 17.28
N VAL A 328 13.06 10.31 18.00
CA VAL A 328 14.07 11.33 17.68
C VAL A 328 14.75 11.07 16.34
N LYS A 329 15.04 9.80 16.01
CA LYS A 329 15.56 9.42 14.69
C LYS A 329 14.53 9.62 13.58
N ALA A 330 13.25 9.35 13.84
CA ALA A 330 12.16 9.56 12.90
C ALA A 330 11.71 11.03 12.80
N ALA A 331 12.25 11.92 13.63
CA ALA A 331 11.82 13.31 13.72
C ALA A 331 12.07 14.14 12.44
N GLU A 332 12.97 13.71 11.55
CA GLU A 332 13.17 14.34 10.24
C GLU A 332 11.87 14.41 9.43
N LYS A 333 10.93 13.48 9.65
CA LYS A 333 9.63 13.43 8.97
C LYS A 333 8.52 14.26 9.63
N GLY A 334 8.84 15.12 10.61
CA GLY A 334 7.85 15.92 11.34
C GLY A 334 7.32 15.27 12.62
N SER A 335 7.87 14.13 13.05
CA SER A 335 7.45 13.32 14.21
C SER A 335 7.80 13.93 15.59
N CYS A 336 7.99 15.25 15.69
CA CYS A 336 8.31 15.89 16.97
C CYS A 336 7.17 15.77 17.99
N ALA A 337 5.93 15.68 17.52
CA ALA A 337 4.76 15.49 18.36
C ALA A 337 4.75 14.10 19.04
N CYS A 338 5.28 13.05 18.40
CA CYS A 338 5.44 11.75 19.05
C CYS A 338 6.39 11.83 20.27
N VAL A 339 7.46 12.62 20.17
CA VAL A 339 8.39 12.83 21.30
C VAL A 339 7.69 13.54 22.44
N GLU A 340 6.87 14.54 22.15
CA GLU A 340 6.08 15.24 23.17
C GLU A 340 5.11 14.31 23.89
N GLN A 341 4.37 13.46 23.18
CA GLN A 341 3.45 12.50 23.79
C GLN A 341 4.18 11.44 24.61
N LEU A 342 5.29 10.89 24.11
CA LEU A 342 6.10 9.93 24.86
C LEU A 342 6.74 10.55 26.10
N CYS A 343 7.11 11.84 26.08
CA CYS A 343 7.64 12.55 27.25
C CYS A 343 6.61 12.74 28.37
N GLN A 344 5.31 12.65 28.08
CA GLN A 344 4.26 12.74 29.09
C GLN A 344 4.09 11.43 29.89
N LEU A 345 4.63 10.30 29.40
CA LEU A 345 4.56 9.02 30.10
C LEU A 345 5.31 9.05 31.44
N ARG A 346 4.77 8.39 32.46
CA ARG A 346 5.40 8.31 33.80
C ARG A 346 6.80 7.71 33.76
N ALA A 347 7.02 6.72 32.89
CA ALA A 347 8.33 6.11 32.71
C ALA A 347 9.35 7.07 32.07
N ALA A 348 8.91 8.01 31.22
CA ALA A 348 9.80 9.03 30.65
C ALA A 348 10.31 10.00 31.73
N GLN A 349 9.47 10.34 32.71
CA GLN A 349 9.85 11.20 33.84
C GLN A 349 10.88 10.55 34.78
N ARG A 350 11.00 9.22 34.75
CA ARG A 350 11.95 8.42 35.54
C ARG A 350 13.24 8.08 34.78
N LEU A 351 13.43 8.60 33.57
CA LEU A 351 14.66 8.40 32.82
C LEU A 351 15.87 8.95 33.59
N SER A 352 17.00 8.26 33.47
CA SER A 352 18.27 8.73 34.04
C SER A 352 18.78 9.94 33.27
N ALA A 353 19.62 10.76 33.92
CA ALA A 353 20.27 11.91 33.30
C ALA A 353 21.13 11.49 32.08
N ASP A 354 21.75 10.30 32.13
CA ASP A 354 22.55 9.76 31.03
C ASP A 354 21.69 9.38 29.82
N SER A 355 20.53 8.75 30.04
CA SER A 355 19.58 8.43 28.97
C SER A 355 19.05 9.69 28.29
N VAL A 356 18.64 10.70 29.07
CA VAL A 356 18.19 11.98 28.53
C VAL A 356 19.32 12.69 27.79
N HIS A 357 20.56 12.61 28.29
CA HIS A 357 21.73 13.15 27.61
C HIS A 357 21.97 12.49 26.24
N GLN A 358 21.87 11.16 26.15
CA GLN A 358 21.97 10.44 24.88
C GLN A 358 20.87 10.84 23.89
N LEU A 359 19.63 11.01 24.36
CA LEU A 359 18.52 11.46 23.54
C LEU A 359 18.70 12.89 23.03
N LEU A 360 19.16 13.81 23.89
CA LEU A 360 19.47 15.19 23.50
C LEU A 360 20.61 15.26 22.48
N LYS A 361 21.66 14.44 22.66
CA LYS A 361 22.74 14.32 21.68
C LYS A 361 22.21 13.84 20.33
N ALA A 362 21.39 12.79 20.32
CA ALA A 362 20.76 12.31 19.10
C ALA A 362 19.87 13.38 18.44
N ALA A 363 19.06 14.11 19.21
CA ALA A 363 18.20 15.17 18.68
C ALA A 363 19.00 16.33 18.07
N LEU A 364 20.15 16.66 18.67
CA LEU A 364 21.09 17.64 18.14
C LEU A 364 21.76 17.17 16.85
N GLU A 365 22.21 15.92 16.80
CA GLU A 365 22.80 15.32 15.60
C GLU A 365 21.82 15.34 14.42
N GLN A 366 20.53 15.20 14.71
CA GLN A 366 19.41 15.32 13.76
C GLN A 366 18.96 16.77 13.49
N GLY A 367 19.53 17.76 14.19
CA GLY A 367 19.14 19.17 14.03
C GLY A 367 17.72 19.53 14.51
N SER A 368 17.03 18.64 15.24
CA SER A 368 15.64 18.85 15.65
C SER A 368 15.54 19.67 16.94
N THR A 369 15.48 20.99 16.78
CA THR A 369 15.33 21.94 17.90
C THR A 369 14.02 21.74 18.69
N LYS A 370 12.95 21.27 18.04
CA LYS A 370 11.67 20.95 18.69
C LYS A 370 11.81 19.75 19.63
N CYS A 371 12.42 18.65 19.17
CA CYS A 371 12.69 17.49 20.02
C CYS A 371 13.59 17.86 21.20
N MET A 372 14.61 18.71 20.97
CA MET A 372 15.46 19.20 22.05
C MET A 372 14.69 19.98 23.11
N LYS A 373 13.79 20.88 22.71
CA LYS A 373 12.93 21.62 23.64
C LYS A 373 12.06 20.69 24.48
N GLN A 374 11.46 19.66 23.87
CA GLN A 374 10.60 18.72 24.58
C GLN A 374 11.39 17.81 25.54
N LEU A 375 12.52 17.26 25.09
CA LEU A 375 13.41 16.47 25.95
C LEU A 375 13.99 17.32 27.11
N GLY A 376 14.21 18.61 26.87
CA GLY A 376 14.64 19.55 27.91
C GLY A 376 13.62 19.82 29.01
N ARG A 377 12.34 19.50 28.79
CA ARG A 377 11.29 19.61 29.83
C ARG A 377 11.33 18.45 30.83
N LEU A 378 12.04 17.37 30.53
CA LEU A 378 12.12 16.21 31.43
C LEU A 378 12.86 16.58 32.74
N PRO A 379 12.43 16.05 33.90
CA PRO A 379 13.07 16.35 35.18
C PRO A 379 14.56 16.05 35.19
N ALA A 380 14.98 14.95 34.57
CA ALA A 380 16.38 14.57 34.47
C ALA A 380 17.21 15.53 33.59
N ALA A 381 16.59 16.25 32.65
CA ALA A 381 17.26 17.29 31.88
C ALA A 381 17.58 18.52 32.75
N GLN A 382 16.71 18.84 33.72
CA GLN A 382 16.91 19.97 34.64
C GLN A 382 18.04 19.72 35.64
N GLN A 383 18.36 18.45 35.90
CA GLN A 383 19.48 18.05 36.76
C GLN A 383 20.84 18.10 36.04
N LEU A 384 20.85 18.17 34.71
CA LEU A 384 22.09 18.32 33.95
C LEU A 384 22.62 19.74 34.15
N SER A 385 23.86 19.86 34.64
CA SER A 385 24.44 21.18 34.87
C SER A 385 24.50 21.97 33.55
N PRO A 386 24.07 23.24 33.54
CA PRO A 386 24.03 24.04 32.31
C PRO A 386 25.44 24.17 31.69
N VAL A 387 26.49 24.10 32.49
CA VAL A 387 27.89 24.09 32.02
C VAL A 387 28.22 22.81 31.27
N ALA A 388 27.83 21.64 31.77
CA ALA A 388 28.07 20.36 31.08
C ALA A 388 27.25 20.27 29.79
N VAL A 389 26.04 20.81 29.79
CA VAL A 389 25.19 20.95 28.61
C VAL A 389 25.90 21.81 27.57
N VAL A 390 26.24 23.08 27.88
CA VAL A 390 26.89 23.99 26.93
C VAL A 390 28.22 23.47 26.40
N GLN A 391 29.07 22.89 27.25
CA GLN A 391 30.35 22.33 26.80
C GLN A 391 30.16 21.16 25.83
N ARG A 392 29.16 20.29 26.07
CA ARG A 392 28.87 19.13 25.21
C ARG A 392 28.11 19.52 23.93
N PHE A 393 27.25 20.53 23.99
CA PHE A 393 26.63 21.13 22.81
C PHE A 393 27.68 21.83 21.94
N ALA A 394 28.64 22.53 22.54
CA ALA A 394 29.73 23.20 21.83
C ALA A 394 30.69 22.21 21.15
N THR A 395 30.93 21.01 21.71
CA THR A 395 31.74 19.99 21.04
C THR A 395 30.98 19.32 19.88
N ALA A 396 29.69 19.02 20.05
CA ALA A 396 28.87 18.45 18.98
C ALA A 396 28.62 19.46 17.83
N ALA A 397 28.38 20.74 18.15
CA ALA A 397 28.28 21.80 17.14
C ALA A 397 29.59 21.97 16.36
N ARG A 398 30.74 21.85 17.04
CA ARG A 398 32.06 21.87 16.39
C ARG A 398 32.26 20.67 15.45
N SER A 399 31.80 19.47 15.79
CA SER A 399 31.86 18.33 14.87
C SER A 399 30.95 18.48 13.65
N TRP A 400 29.84 19.23 13.80
CA TRP A 400 28.92 19.57 12.71
C TRP A 400 29.46 20.64 11.77
N LEU A 401 30.16 21.64 12.32
CA LEU A 401 30.78 22.75 11.59
C LEU A 401 32.02 22.34 10.79
N VAL A 402 32.61 21.17 11.06
CA VAL A 402 33.57 20.57 10.14
C VAL A 402 32.77 20.09 8.94
N PRO A 403 32.83 20.78 7.78
CA PRO A 403 32.08 20.35 6.61
C PRO A 403 32.54 18.93 6.29
N LYS A 404 31.62 18.02 6.03
CA LYS A 404 31.93 16.79 5.28
C LYS A 404 32.40 17.23 3.89
N ARG A 405 33.63 17.74 3.77
CA ARG A 405 34.34 17.87 2.51
C ARG A 405 34.39 16.45 1.98
N LYS A 406 33.50 16.20 1.01
CA LYS A 406 33.45 14.97 0.23
C LYS A 406 34.89 14.56 -0.06
N THR A 407 35.20 13.33 0.33
CA THR A 407 36.18 12.46 -0.33
C THR A 407 35.78 12.33 -1.81
N ALA A 408 35.98 13.40 -2.57
CA ALA A 408 35.85 13.47 -4.03
C ALA A 408 37.23 13.68 -4.67
N GLU A 409 38.29 13.25 -3.99
CA GLU A 409 39.67 13.29 -4.46
C GLU A 409 40.14 11.84 -4.59
N GLY A 410 39.65 11.17 -5.63
CA GLY A 410 39.88 9.74 -5.85
C GLY A 410 39.18 9.17 -7.07
N ALA A 411 39.06 9.93 -8.16
CA ALA A 411 38.60 9.41 -9.46
C ALA A 411 39.17 10.20 -10.66
N ALA A 412 40.39 10.73 -10.53
CA ALA A 412 41.13 11.28 -11.67
C ALA A 412 42.51 10.60 -11.72
N GLY A 413 42.58 9.49 -12.43
CA GLY A 413 43.83 8.75 -12.57
C GLY A 413 43.68 7.45 -13.35
N SER A 414 43.41 7.51 -14.64
CA SER A 414 44.03 6.59 -15.58
C SER A 414 44.15 7.23 -16.97
N PRO A 415 45.36 7.53 -17.46
CA PRO A 415 45.59 8.02 -18.81
C PRO A 415 45.62 6.87 -19.81
N ALA A 416 45.24 7.20 -21.04
CA ALA A 416 45.32 6.32 -22.20
C ALA A 416 46.73 5.76 -22.44
N ALA A 417 46.78 4.48 -22.81
CA ALA A 417 47.75 3.88 -23.73
C ALA A 417 47.05 2.72 -24.47
#